data_AF-A0A163EU51-F1
#
_entry.id   AF-A0A163EU51-F1
#
_cell.length_a   1.000
_cell.length_b   1.000
_cell.length_c   1.000
_cell.angle_alpha   90.00
_cell.angle_beta   90.00
_cell.angle_gamma   90.00
#
_symmetry.space_group_name_H-M   'P 1'
#
loop_
_entity.id
_entity.type
_entity.pdbx_description
1 polymer ?
#
loop_
_entity_poly.entity_id
_entity_poly.type
_entity_poly.pdbx_seq_one_letter_code
_entity_poly.pdbx_strand_id
1 'polypeptide(L)'
;MVKKSYLMVGFTGLLLAIGGVGVAQHYNNQSEQIAIEQGKLMNAVVHEVGADDSIRDEDIEEFIVLESKAGTPPFNYDIAVNLKDGTQILYSWSDKEKTGVERIN
;
A
#
# COMPACT_ATOMS: atom_id res chain seq x y z
N MET A 1 13.06 -1.26 54.47
CA MET A 1 13.79 -0.76 53.28
C MET A 1 13.26 -1.48 52.02
N VAL A 2 11.98 -1.30 51.66
CA VAL A 2 11.30 -2.11 50.59
C VAL A 2 10.53 -1.23 49.59
N LYS A 3 10.32 0.06 49.88
CA LYS A 3 9.47 0.94 49.04
C LYS A 3 10.10 1.38 47.71
N LYS A 4 11.43 1.29 47.54
CA LYS A 4 12.11 1.74 46.31
C LYS A 4 11.99 0.76 45.14
N SER A 5 11.92 -0.55 45.38
CA SER A 5 11.85 -1.55 44.30
C SER A 5 10.51 -1.56 43.56
N TYR A 6 9.39 -1.36 44.25
CA TYR A 6 8.07 -1.31 43.60
C TYR A 6 7.91 -0.09 42.66
N LEU A 7 8.56 1.02 43.01
CA LEU A 7 8.53 2.24 42.21
C LEU A 7 9.33 2.09 40.91
N MET A 8 10.43 1.33 40.95
CA MET A 8 11.23 1.00 39.77
C MET A 8 10.52 -0.02 38.85
N VAL A 9 9.89 -1.06 39.43
CA VAL A 9 9.10 -2.05 38.66
C VAL A 9 7.86 -1.42 38.01
N GLY A 10 7.17 -0.52 38.72
CA GLY A 10 6.04 0.24 38.16
C GLY A 10 6.45 1.19 37.01
N PHE A 11 7.62 1.80 37.10
CA PHE A 11 8.15 2.69 36.05
C PHE A 11 8.56 1.92 34.79
N THR A 12 9.21 0.75 34.94
CA THR A 12 9.55 -0.12 33.81
C THR A 12 8.30 -0.69 33.13
N GLY A 13 7.28 -1.09 33.89
CA GLY A 13 6.00 -1.54 33.33
C GLY A 13 5.26 -0.45 32.55
N LEU A 14 5.30 0.80 33.03
CA LEU A 14 4.74 1.95 32.33
C LEU A 14 5.45 2.24 31.00
N LEU A 15 6.79 2.16 30.98
CA LEU A 15 7.58 2.36 29.75
C LEU A 15 7.29 1.29 28.69
N LEU A 16 7.11 0.03 29.11
CA LEU A 16 6.72 -1.05 28.19
C LEU A 16 5.30 -0.89 27.64
N ALA A 17 4.36 -0.41 28.47
CA ALA A 17 3.00 -0.13 28.01
C ALA A 17 2.96 1.04 27.01
N ILE A 18 3.68 2.14 27.29
CA ILE A 18 3.77 3.28 26.36
C ILE A 18 4.50 2.89 25.08
N GLY A 19 5.60 2.13 25.17
CA GLY A 19 6.32 1.62 24.02
C GLY A 19 5.47 0.68 23.17
N GLY A 20 4.72 -0.24 23.79
CA GLY A 20 3.81 -1.15 23.11
C GLY A 20 2.68 -0.44 22.37
N VAL A 21 2.07 0.58 23.00
CA VAL A 21 1.03 1.41 22.36
C VAL A 21 1.61 2.23 21.20
N GLY A 22 2.80 2.82 21.38
CA GLY A 22 3.47 3.58 20.31
C GLY A 22 3.82 2.71 19.10
N VAL A 23 4.27 1.48 19.32
CA VAL A 23 4.54 0.52 18.25
C VAL A 23 3.25 0.09 17.55
N ALA A 24 2.18 -0.22 18.29
CA ALA A 24 0.89 -0.59 17.71
C ALA A 24 0.27 0.55 16.86
N GLN A 25 0.35 1.79 17.34
CA GLN A 25 -0.08 2.96 16.57
C GLN A 25 0.76 3.16 15.31
N HIS A 26 2.08 2.95 15.39
CA HIS A 26 2.94 3.04 14.22
C HIS A 26 2.57 2.01 13.14
N TYR A 27 2.31 0.75 13.52
CA TYR A 27 1.87 -0.27 12.57
C TYR A 27 0.51 0.04 11.94
N ASN A 28 -0.46 0.52 12.71
CA ASN A 28 -1.77 0.91 12.19
C ASN A 28 -1.68 2.09 11.22
N ASN A 29 -0.84 3.08 11.52
CA ASN A 29 -0.64 4.22 10.63
C ASN A 29 0.05 3.79 9.32
N GLN A 30 0.96 2.81 9.37
CA GLN A 30 1.59 2.27 8.17
C GLN A 30 0.61 1.49 7.30
N SER A 31 -0.27 0.67 7.89
CA SER A 31 -1.26 -0.08 7.12
C SER A 31 -2.27 0.84 6.44
N GLU A 32 -2.70 1.91 7.11
CA GLU A 32 -3.58 2.92 6.53
C GLU A 32 -2.90 3.64 5.37
N GLN A 33 -1.62 4.02 5.52
CA GLN A 33 -0.86 4.64 4.43
C GLN A 33 -0.70 3.71 3.22
N ILE A 34 -0.43 2.42 3.44
CA ILE A 34 -0.34 1.44 2.35
C ILE A 34 -1.67 1.36 1.57
N ALA A 35 -2.79 1.25 2.27
CA ALA A 35 -4.10 1.20 1.63
C ALA A 35 -4.41 2.47 0.83
N ILE A 36 -4.05 3.65 1.36
CA ILE A 36 -4.19 4.92 0.63
C ILE A 36 -3.35 4.92 -0.65
N GLU A 37 -2.10 4.45 -0.57
CA GLU A 37 -1.19 4.41 -1.70
C GLU A 37 -1.64 3.44 -2.79
N GLN A 38 -2.12 2.25 -2.41
CA GLN A 38 -2.74 1.30 -3.33
C GLN A 38 -4.00 1.89 -3.98
N GLY A 39 -4.84 2.58 -3.21
CA GLY A 39 -6.05 3.22 -3.71
C GLY A 39 -5.77 4.35 -4.72
N LYS A 40 -4.72 5.14 -4.50
CA LYS A 40 -4.29 6.18 -5.46
C LYS A 40 -3.86 5.57 -6.78
N LEU A 41 -3.03 4.52 -6.73
CA LEU A 41 -2.56 3.85 -7.93
C LEU A 41 -3.74 3.21 -8.68
N MET A 42 -4.62 2.50 -7.98
CA MET A 42 -5.83 1.92 -8.56
C MET A 42 -6.67 2.97 -9.29
N ASN A 43 -6.92 4.12 -8.64
CA ASN A 43 -7.72 5.18 -9.24
C ASN A 43 -7.04 5.75 -10.51
N ALA A 44 -5.72 5.94 -10.48
CA ALA A 44 -4.97 6.40 -11.64
C ALA A 44 -5.03 5.39 -12.80
N VAL A 45 -4.93 4.09 -12.52
CA VAL A 45 -5.02 3.03 -13.53
C VAL A 45 -6.43 2.92 -14.11
N VAL A 46 -7.48 2.99 -13.28
CA VAL A 46 -8.87 3.01 -13.77
C VAL A 46 -9.10 4.21 -14.69
N HIS A 47 -8.55 5.38 -14.35
CA HIS A 47 -8.64 6.56 -15.20
C HIS A 47 -7.91 6.37 -16.54
N GLU A 48 -6.68 5.86 -16.51
CA GLU A 48 -5.87 5.61 -17.71
C GLU A 48 -6.54 4.58 -18.63
N VAL A 49 -7.00 3.45 -18.06
CA VAL A 49 -7.68 2.40 -18.81
C VAL A 49 -8.99 2.90 -19.41
N GLY A 50 -9.77 3.69 -18.67
CA GLY A 50 -11.01 4.28 -19.19
C GLY A 50 -10.79 5.37 -20.25
N ALA A 51 -9.58 5.92 -20.35
CA ALA A 51 -9.19 6.85 -21.40
C ALA A 51 -8.56 6.14 -22.62
N ASP A 52 -8.24 4.84 -22.50
CA ASP A 52 -7.57 4.07 -23.52
C ASP A 52 -8.58 3.33 -24.41
N ASP A 53 -8.80 3.86 -25.62
CA ASP A 53 -9.71 3.29 -26.61
C ASP A 53 -9.37 1.84 -27.03
N SER A 54 -8.18 1.32 -26.68
CA SER A 54 -7.80 -0.07 -26.97
C SER A 54 -8.37 -1.08 -25.97
N ILE A 55 -8.76 -0.65 -24.77
CA ILE A 55 -9.34 -1.51 -23.74
C ILE A 55 -10.80 -1.12 -23.58
N ARG A 56 -11.70 -2.06 -23.90
CA ARG A 56 -13.13 -1.83 -23.69
C ARG A 56 -13.49 -2.29 -22.29
N ASP A 57 -14.29 -1.49 -21.57
CA ASP A 57 -14.77 -1.83 -20.23
C ASP A 57 -15.40 -3.22 -20.15
N GLU A 58 -16.10 -3.64 -21.22
CA GLU A 58 -16.74 -4.95 -21.30
C GLU A 58 -15.77 -6.13 -21.41
N ASP A 59 -14.51 -5.89 -21.77
CA ASP A 59 -13.46 -6.91 -21.86
C ASP A 59 -12.69 -7.05 -20.55
N ILE A 60 -12.85 -6.12 -19.61
CA ILE A 60 -12.21 -6.18 -18.30
C ILE A 60 -12.94 -7.20 -17.42
N GLU A 61 -12.18 -8.10 -16.82
CA GLU A 61 -12.65 -9.04 -15.81
C GLU A 61 -12.48 -8.45 -14.42
N GLU A 62 -11.28 -7.97 -14.09
CA GLU A 62 -10.96 -7.43 -12.77
C GLU A 62 -9.69 -6.56 -12.77
N PHE A 63 -9.57 -5.76 -11.71
CA PHE A 63 -8.34 -5.05 -11.34
C PHE A 63 -7.78 -5.63 -10.05
N ILE A 64 -6.52 -6.05 -10.06
CA ILE A 64 -5.83 -6.64 -8.89
C ILE A 64 -4.64 -5.77 -8.51
N VAL A 65 -4.49 -5.48 -7.22
CA VAL A 65 -3.26 -4.91 -6.66
C VAL A 65 -2.25 -6.02 -6.42
N LEU A 66 -1.08 -5.91 -7.06
CA LEU A 66 0.05 -6.83 -6.89
C LEU A 66 1.14 -6.14 -6.06
N GLU A 67 1.72 -6.88 -5.12
CA GLU A 67 2.89 -6.41 -4.39
C GLU A 67 4.14 -6.61 -5.26
N SER A 68 4.77 -5.50 -5.66
CA SER A 68 5.96 -5.52 -6.49
C SER A 68 7.19 -5.76 -5.62
N LYS A 69 7.97 -6.82 -5.93
CA LYS A 69 9.11 -7.25 -5.12
C LYS A 69 10.34 -6.33 -5.20
N ALA A 70 10.34 -5.32 -6.07
CA ALA A 70 11.51 -4.51 -6.37
C ALA A 70 11.17 -3.01 -6.44
N GLY A 71 11.06 -2.35 -5.28
CA GLY A 71 10.79 -0.91 -5.23
C GLY A 71 11.19 -0.27 -3.91
N THR A 72 11.71 0.96 -3.98
CA THR A 72 11.55 1.91 -2.87
C THR A 72 10.17 2.54 -3.02
N PRO A 73 9.45 2.86 -1.94
CA PRO A 73 8.24 3.67 -2.05
C PRO A 73 8.45 4.82 -3.04
N PRO A 74 7.57 5.02 -4.03
CA PRO A 74 6.20 4.45 -4.13
C PRO A 74 6.00 3.23 -5.03
N PHE A 75 7.04 2.63 -5.59
CA PHE A 75 6.94 1.55 -6.60
C PHE A 75 6.76 0.15 -6.00
N ASN A 76 6.06 0.08 -4.87
CA ASN A 76 5.88 -1.18 -4.14
C ASN A 76 4.67 -1.98 -4.65
N TYR A 77 3.86 -1.38 -5.51
CA TYR A 77 2.62 -1.97 -5.99
C TYR A 77 2.47 -1.75 -7.49
N ASP A 78 1.95 -2.77 -8.14
CA ASP A 78 1.51 -2.72 -9.52
C ASP A 78 0.02 -3.06 -9.57
N ILE A 79 -0.70 -2.58 -10.58
CA ILE A 79 -2.10 -2.95 -10.83
C ILE A 79 -2.13 -3.84 -12.06
N ALA A 80 -2.64 -5.05 -11.88
CA ALA A 80 -2.97 -5.94 -12.98
C ALA A 80 -4.41 -5.66 -13.43
N VAL A 81 -4.56 -5.39 -14.72
CA VAL A 81 -5.85 -5.36 -15.41
C VAL A 81 -5.98 -6.69 -16.13
N ASN A 82 -6.83 -7.57 -15.62
CA ASN A 82 -7.11 -8.86 -16.22
C ASN A 82 -8.28 -8.71 -17.19
N LEU A 83 -8.07 -9.12 -18.43
CA LEU A 83 -9.10 -9.16 -19.45
C LEU A 83 -9.71 -10.57 -19.53
N LYS A 84 -10.95 -10.64 -19.99
CA LYS A 84 -11.71 -11.89 -20.12
C LYS A 84 -11.10 -12.90 -21.09
N ASP A 85 -10.21 -12.46 -21.98
CA ASP A 85 -9.47 -13.34 -22.89
C ASP A 85 -8.23 -13.97 -22.24
N GLY A 86 -7.97 -13.66 -20.97
CA GLY A 86 -6.81 -14.11 -20.20
C GLY A 86 -5.58 -13.22 -20.33
N THR A 87 -5.67 -12.10 -21.07
CA THR A 87 -4.60 -11.11 -21.13
C THR A 87 -4.49 -10.37 -19.80
N GLN A 88 -3.26 -10.21 -19.32
CA GLN A 88 -2.96 -9.40 -18.16
C GLN A 88 -2.09 -8.21 -18.59
N ILE A 89 -2.52 -7.01 -18.22
CA ILE A 89 -1.79 -5.77 -18.45
C ILE A 89 -1.39 -5.21 -17.10
N LEU A 90 -0.09 -4.97 -16.89
CA LEU A 90 0.42 -4.42 -15.63
C LEU A 90 0.65 -2.93 -15.77
N TYR A 91 0.27 -2.20 -14.73
CA TYR A 91 0.51 -0.76 -14.61
C TYR A 91 1.24 -0.44 -13.31
N SER A 92 2.17 0.51 -13.38
CA SER A 92 2.83 1.08 -12.20
C SER A 92 2.91 2.60 -12.30
N TRP A 93 3.36 3.24 -11.24
CA TRP A 93 3.69 4.67 -11.29
C TRP A 93 4.82 4.91 -12.29
N SER A 94 4.67 5.90 -13.17
CA SER A 94 5.71 6.28 -14.14
C SER A 94 6.88 7.02 -13.50
N ASP A 95 6.66 7.62 -12.32
CA ASP A 95 7.66 8.41 -11.61
C ASP A 95 7.42 8.44 -10.09
N LYS A 96 8.41 8.93 -9.34
CA LYS A 96 8.37 8.98 -7.87
C LYS A 96 7.37 9.99 -7.31
N GLU A 97 7.07 11.02 -8.07
CA GLU A 97 6.09 12.07 -7.75
C GLU A 97 4.66 11.61 -8.05
N LYS A 98 4.48 10.42 -8.67
CA LYS A 98 3.19 9.79 -8.99
C LYS A 98 2.34 10.66 -9.91
N THR A 99 2.96 11.27 -10.91
CA THR A 99 2.23 12.18 -11.82
C THR A 99 1.37 11.44 -12.83
N GLY A 100 1.71 10.18 -13.12
CA GLY A 100 0.94 9.31 -14.00
C GLY A 100 1.29 7.84 -13.82
N VAL A 101 0.61 6.98 -14.59
CA VAL A 101 0.87 5.54 -14.61
C VAL A 101 1.38 5.14 -15.99
N GLU A 102 2.13 4.04 -16.04
CA GLU A 102 2.62 3.46 -17.28
C GLU A 102 2.40 1.95 -17.32
N ARG A 103 2.20 1.43 -18.54
CA ARG A 103 2.18 -0.02 -18.79
C ARG A 103 3.60 -0.57 -18.66
N ILE A 104 3.78 -1.54 -17.77
CA ILE A 104 5.04 -2.26 -17.56
C ILE A 104 4.90 -3.68 -18.12
N ASN A 105 5.63 -3.96 -19.20
CA ASN A 105 5.64 -5.27 -19.86
C ASN A 105 6.58 -6.26 -19.17
#